data_AF-A0A0M8YKS1-F1
#
_entry.id   AF-A0A0M8YKS1-F1
#
_cell.length_a   1.000
_cell.length_b   1.000
_cell.length_c   1.000
_cell.angle_alpha   90.00
_cell.angle_beta   90.00
_cell.angle_gamma   90.00
#
_symmetry.space_group_name_H-M   'P 1'
#
loop_
_entity.id
_entity.type
_entity.pdbx_description
1 polymer ?
#
loop_
_entity_poly.entity_id
_entity_poly.type
_entity_poly.pdbx_seq_one_letter_code
_entity_poly.pdbx_strand_id
1 'polypeptide(L)'
;MNPIDHGTLVRQLADSAGAAKGPRAATWLLVHHGYWLPKLLRAEIITTLPSGVSFISWQGAADHCNGSGTLPGVNAPRPLEASHSQWTILKLACVLTGYHALDLYHLGSLDDRNSALATYAFAWATGGRQYAASTGLVTGLCARCSWRPEHCSCPTGETPEAKQ
;
A
#
# COMPACT_ATOMS: atom_id res chain seq x y z
N MET A 1 19.33 -14.92 -7.83
CA MET A 1 18.74 -13.58 -7.75
C MET A 1 19.26 -12.90 -6.50
N ASN A 2 19.86 -11.72 -6.61
CA ASN A 2 20.19 -10.94 -5.41
C ASN A 2 18.88 -10.55 -4.70
N PRO A 3 18.81 -10.65 -3.36
CA PRO A 3 17.66 -10.15 -2.63
C PRO A 3 17.57 -8.63 -2.86
N ILE A 4 16.46 -8.16 -3.43
CA ILE A 4 16.17 -6.73 -3.53
C ILE A 4 16.01 -6.23 -2.09
N ASP A 5 16.79 -5.22 -1.71
CA ASP A 5 16.63 -4.61 -0.40
C ASP A 5 15.26 -3.91 -0.30
N HIS A 6 14.69 -3.87 0.90
CA HIS A 6 13.35 -3.34 1.11
C HIS A 6 13.19 -1.88 0.65
N GLY A 7 14.23 -1.05 0.78
CA GLY A 7 14.20 0.34 0.35
C GLY A 7 14.09 0.48 -1.17
N THR A 8 14.88 -0.31 -1.91
CA THR A 8 14.83 -0.35 -3.37
C THR A 8 13.48 -0.83 -3.88
N LEU A 9 12.91 -1.89 -3.29
CA LEU A 9 11.61 -2.40 -3.69
C LEU A 9 10.52 -1.35 -3.52
N VAL A 10 10.47 -0.69 -2.37
CA VAL A 10 9.42 0.30 -2.08
C VAL A 10 9.48 1.48 -3.06
N ARG A 11 10.69 1.94 -3.39
CA ARG A 11 10.87 3.00 -4.39
C ARG A 11 10.34 2.57 -5.75
N GLN A 12 10.71 1.37 -6.19
CA GLN A 12 10.28 0.83 -7.49
C GLN A 12 8.75 0.68 -7.56
N LEU A 13 8.11 0.24 -6.48
CA LEU A 13 6.65 0.14 -6.40
C LEU A 13 5.97 1.52 -6.42
N ALA A 14 6.57 2.52 -5.79
CA ALA A 14 6.04 3.89 -5.82
C ALA A 14 6.13 4.50 -7.22
N ASP A 15 7.24 4.26 -7.92
CA ASP A 15 7.46 4.72 -9.29
C ASP A 15 6.51 4.03 -10.28
N SER A 16 6.32 2.70 -10.13
CA SER A 16 5.46 1.92 -11.03
C SER A 16 3.96 2.13 -10.80
N ALA A 17 3.54 2.68 -9.65
CA ALA A 17 2.15 3.06 -9.41
C ALA A 17 1.63 4.17 -10.35
N GLY A 18 2.50 4.79 -11.16
CA GLY A 18 2.11 5.77 -12.17
C GLY A 18 1.63 7.08 -11.56
N ALA A 19 0.80 7.86 -12.27
CA ALA A 19 0.30 9.17 -11.82
C ALA A 19 -1.06 9.12 -11.11
N ALA A 20 -1.80 8.01 -11.23
CA ALA A 20 -3.15 7.89 -10.70
C ALA A 20 -3.15 7.87 -9.15
N LYS A 21 -4.09 8.62 -8.54
CA LYS A 21 -4.17 8.76 -7.07
C LYS A 21 -4.42 7.42 -6.37
N GLY A 22 -5.32 6.60 -6.91
CA GLY A 22 -5.72 5.31 -6.36
C GLY A 22 -4.57 4.32 -6.19
N PRO A 23 -3.89 3.91 -7.29
CA PRO A 23 -2.70 3.04 -7.21
C PRO A 23 -1.59 3.58 -6.31
N ARG A 24 -1.33 4.89 -6.31
CA ARG A 24 -0.36 5.50 -5.38
C ARG A 24 -0.75 5.33 -3.93
N ALA A 25 -2.02 5.60 -3.59
CA ALA A 25 -2.54 5.43 -2.25
C ALA A 25 -2.53 3.96 -1.81
N ALA A 26 -2.88 3.04 -2.71
CA ALA A 26 -2.85 1.60 -2.48
C ALA A 26 -1.43 1.09 -2.21
N THR A 27 -0.45 1.48 -3.05
CA THR A 27 0.96 1.14 -2.83
C THR A 27 1.45 1.71 -1.50
N TRP A 28 1.16 2.98 -1.21
CA TRP A 28 1.54 3.60 0.07
C TRP A 28 0.96 2.84 1.27
N LEU A 29 -0.31 2.43 1.20
CA LEU A 29 -0.99 1.69 2.24
C LEU A 29 -0.29 0.37 2.54
N LEU A 30 0.01 -0.43 1.51
CA LEU A 30 0.66 -1.73 1.70
C LEU A 30 2.08 -1.58 2.26
N VAL A 31 2.83 -0.58 1.79
CA VAL A 31 4.17 -0.26 2.27
C VAL A 31 4.16 0.11 3.76
N HIS A 32 3.25 0.98 4.19
CA HIS A 32 3.20 1.48 5.57
C HIS A 32 2.56 0.48 6.55
N HIS A 33 1.68 -0.37 6.05
CA HIS A 33 1.21 -1.53 6.80
C HIS A 33 2.36 -2.53 7.04
N GLY A 34 3.22 -2.74 6.04
CA GLY A 34 4.48 -3.51 6.14
C GLY A 34 4.31 -5.04 6.17
N TYR A 35 3.10 -5.56 6.42
CA TYR A 35 2.83 -6.99 6.48
C TYR A 35 2.76 -7.67 5.09
N TRP A 36 2.18 -6.98 4.10
CA TRP A 36 1.77 -7.61 2.84
C TRP A 36 2.91 -7.76 1.84
N LEU A 37 3.85 -6.81 1.76
CA LEU A 37 4.90 -6.82 0.73
C LEU A 37 5.69 -8.15 0.69
N PRO A 38 6.22 -8.68 1.81
CA PRO A 38 6.95 -9.95 1.79
C PRO A 38 6.10 -11.14 1.34
N LYS A 39 4.80 -11.11 1.62
CA LYS A 39 3.85 -12.18 1.26
C LYS A 39 3.48 -12.12 -0.21
N LEU A 40 3.20 -10.93 -0.72
CA LEU A 40 2.90 -10.70 -2.14
C LEU A 40 4.13 -10.99 -3.03
N LEU A 41 5.36 -10.73 -2.55
CA LEU A 41 6.59 -11.16 -3.22
C LEU A 41 6.71 -12.68 -3.29
N ARG A 42 6.51 -13.38 -2.16
CA ARG A 42 6.58 -14.85 -2.11
C ARG A 42 5.50 -15.52 -2.95
N ALA A 43 4.36 -14.86 -3.11
CA ALA A 43 3.25 -15.31 -3.95
C ALA A 43 3.37 -14.85 -5.41
N GLU A 44 4.49 -14.22 -5.80
CA GLU A 44 4.75 -13.71 -7.16
C GLU A 44 3.73 -12.67 -7.68
N ILE A 45 2.94 -12.09 -6.77
CA ILE A 45 2.00 -10.98 -7.07
C ILE A 45 2.77 -9.67 -7.27
N ILE A 46 3.88 -9.51 -6.55
CA ILE A 46 4.87 -8.48 -6.86
C ILE A 46 5.90 -9.11 -7.78
N THR A 47 5.92 -8.66 -9.03
CA THR A 47 6.86 -9.13 -10.05
C THR A 47 7.95 -8.08 -10.24
N THR A 48 9.20 -8.53 -10.37
CA THR A 48 10.32 -7.67 -10.77
C THR A 48 10.77 -8.06 -12.17
N LEU A 49 10.69 -7.12 -13.10
CA LEU A 49 11.13 -7.31 -14.48
C LEU A 49 12.66 -7.41 -14.56
N PRO A 50 13.23 -7.99 -15.63
CA PRO A 50 14.67 -7.98 -15.87
C PRO A 50 15.31 -6.59 -15.90
N SER A 51 14.51 -5.55 -16.21
CA SER A 51 14.91 -4.13 -16.12
C SER A 51 15.08 -3.62 -14.69
N GLY A 52 14.77 -4.44 -13.68
CA GLY A 52 14.79 -4.07 -12.27
C GLY A 52 13.52 -3.35 -11.80
N VAL A 53 12.51 -3.15 -12.65
CA VAL A 53 11.26 -2.51 -12.25
C VAL A 53 10.35 -3.51 -11.54
N SER A 54 9.94 -3.20 -10.31
CA SER A 54 8.94 -3.96 -9.57
C SER A 54 7.56 -3.30 -9.65
N PHE A 55 6.52 -4.11 -9.80
CA PHE A 55 5.12 -3.67 -9.76
C PHE A 55 4.22 -4.69 -9.06
N ILE A 56 3.08 -4.23 -8.55
CA ILE A 56 2.04 -5.08 -7.96
C ILE A 56 1.05 -5.46 -9.06
N SER A 57 0.81 -6.76 -9.27
CA SER A 57 -0.34 -7.25 -10.04
C SER A 57 -1.61 -7.07 -9.20
N TRP A 58 -2.32 -5.96 -9.39
CA TRP A 58 -3.55 -5.67 -8.63
C TRP A 58 -4.69 -6.65 -8.95
N GLN A 59 -4.75 -7.14 -10.19
CA GLN A 59 -5.65 -8.24 -10.57
C GLN A 59 -5.32 -9.49 -9.74
N GLY A 60 -4.05 -9.91 -9.71
CA GLY A 60 -3.63 -11.07 -8.91
C GLY A 60 -3.90 -10.89 -7.42
N ALA A 61 -3.64 -9.69 -6.88
CA ALA A 61 -3.95 -9.37 -5.48
C ALA A 61 -5.47 -9.46 -5.19
N ALA A 62 -6.32 -9.02 -6.12
CA ALA A 62 -7.78 -9.11 -5.99
C ALA A 62 -8.30 -10.55 -6.08
N ASP A 63 -7.73 -11.38 -6.97
CA ASP A 63 -8.07 -12.80 -7.08
C ASP A 63 -7.82 -13.54 -5.74
N HIS A 64 -6.75 -13.18 -5.02
CA HIS A 64 -6.48 -13.68 -3.68
C HIS A 64 -7.46 -13.17 -2.61
N CYS A 65 -8.04 -11.98 -2.78
CA CYS A 65 -9.00 -11.41 -1.83
C CYS A 65 -10.40 -12.02 -1.91
N ASN A 66 -10.78 -12.54 -3.09
CA ASN A 66 -12.12 -13.09 -3.38
C ASN A 66 -12.30 -14.58 -3.03
N GLY A 67 -11.26 -15.26 -2.52
CA GLY A 67 -11.42 -16.59 -1.94
C GLY A 67 -11.24 -17.78 -2.88
N SER A 68 -10.44 -17.67 -3.95
CA SER A 68 -9.83 -18.85 -4.58
C SER A 68 -8.36 -18.89 -4.22
N GLY A 69 -8.01 -19.31 -2.99
CA GLY A 69 -6.63 -19.63 -2.58
C GLY A 69 -5.91 -20.69 -3.43
N THR A 70 -6.47 -21.02 -4.59
CA THR A 70 -5.97 -21.88 -5.65
C THR A 70 -6.26 -21.19 -6.98
N LEU A 71 -5.22 -20.71 -7.67
CA LEU A 71 -5.26 -20.62 -9.12
C LEU A 71 -5.35 -22.06 -9.68
N PRO A 72 -6.26 -22.37 -10.62
CA PRO A 72 -6.12 -23.56 -11.42
C PRO A 72 -4.96 -23.33 -12.40
N GLY A 73 -3.84 -24.05 -12.21
CA GLY A 73 -2.82 -24.18 -13.25
C GLY A 73 -1.40 -23.69 -12.93
N VAL A 74 -1.13 -23.19 -11.73
CA VAL A 74 0.24 -22.87 -11.31
C VAL A 74 0.38 -23.30 -9.86
N ASN A 75 1.48 -23.96 -9.49
CA ASN A 75 1.82 -24.39 -8.13
C ASN A 75 1.37 -23.36 -7.09
N ALA A 76 0.17 -23.52 -6.52
CA ALA A 76 -0.45 -22.47 -5.73
C ALA A 76 0.39 -22.29 -4.46
N PRO A 77 1.08 -21.15 -4.27
CA PRO A 77 1.79 -20.92 -3.04
C PRO A 77 0.76 -20.91 -1.91
N ARG A 78 1.14 -21.45 -0.74
CA ARG A 78 0.29 -21.63 0.45
C ARG A 78 -0.75 -20.50 0.61
N PRO A 79 -1.97 -20.82 1.11
CA PRO A 79 -2.95 -19.79 1.45
C PRO A 79 -2.28 -18.64 2.21
N LEU A 80 -2.51 -17.41 1.77
CA LEU A 80 -1.97 -16.25 2.47
C LEU A 80 -2.62 -16.16 3.84
N GLU A 81 -1.95 -16.66 4.87
CA GLU A 81 -2.44 -16.55 6.24
C GLU A 81 -2.35 -15.09 6.69
N ALA A 82 -3.45 -14.53 7.16
CA ALA A 82 -3.52 -13.17 7.71
C ALA A 82 -4.76 -13.03 8.61
N SER A 83 -4.71 -12.09 9.55
CA SER A 83 -5.88 -11.74 10.36
C SER A 83 -6.95 -11.04 9.52
N HIS A 84 -8.18 -10.95 10.04
CA HIS A 84 -9.25 -10.19 9.40
C HIS A 84 -8.84 -8.74 9.09
N SER A 85 -8.23 -8.05 10.07
CA SER A 85 -7.74 -6.67 9.93
C SER A 85 -6.73 -6.54 8.79
N GLN A 86 -5.78 -7.47 8.70
CA GLN A 86 -4.78 -7.49 7.62
C GLN A 86 -5.43 -7.72 6.25
N TRP A 87 -6.36 -8.67 6.15
CA TRP A 87 -7.10 -8.92 4.91
C TRP A 87 -7.89 -7.70 4.44
N THR A 88 -8.52 -6.98 5.38
CA THR A 88 -9.25 -5.75 5.08
C THR A 88 -8.32 -4.66 4.52
N ILE A 89 -7.07 -4.54 5.00
CA ILE A 89 -6.08 -3.63 4.41
C ILE A 89 -5.73 -3.99 2.96
N LEU A 90 -5.53 -5.27 2.65
CA LEU A 90 -5.24 -5.69 1.27
C LEU A 90 -6.44 -5.45 0.35
N LYS A 91 -7.64 -5.80 0.82
CA LYS A 91 -8.87 -5.55 0.07
C LYS A 91 -9.07 -4.07 -0.23
N LEU A 92 -8.85 -3.20 0.77
CA LEU A 92 -8.90 -1.75 0.58
C LEU A 92 -7.90 -1.31 -0.49
N ALA A 93 -6.65 -1.79 -0.46
CA ALA A 93 -5.67 -1.46 -1.50
C ALA A 93 -6.18 -1.85 -2.90
N CYS A 94 -6.81 -3.02 -3.07
CA CYS A 94 -7.42 -3.44 -4.32
C CYS A 94 -8.65 -2.59 -4.72
N VAL A 95 -9.43 -2.09 -3.76
CA VAL A 95 -10.54 -1.14 -4.04
C VAL A 95 -10.01 0.17 -4.57
N LEU A 96 -8.96 0.71 -3.94
CA LEU A 96 -8.36 1.98 -4.35
C LEU A 96 -7.80 1.91 -5.78
N THR A 97 -7.49 0.71 -6.29
CA THR A 97 -7.06 0.50 -7.67
C THR A 97 -8.19 0.13 -8.63
N GLY A 98 -9.42 -0.05 -8.13
CA GLY A 98 -10.60 -0.42 -8.91
C GLY A 98 -10.74 -1.92 -9.20
N TYR A 99 -9.88 -2.76 -8.61
CA TYR A 99 -9.86 -4.21 -8.85
C TYR A 99 -10.69 -5.01 -7.83
N HIS A 100 -11.35 -4.35 -6.88
CA HIS A 100 -12.19 -5.02 -5.88
C HIS A 100 -13.34 -4.12 -5.41
N ALA A 101 -14.47 -4.72 -5.05
CA ALA A 101 -15.55 -4.06 -4.33
C ALA A 101 -15.47 -4.46 -2.84
N LEU A 102 -15.23 -3.51 -1.94
CA LEU A 102 -15.20 -3.76 -0.50
C LEU A 102 -16.49 -3.23 0.11
N ASP A 103 -17.12 -4.03 0.97
CA ASP A 103 -18.12 -3.50 1.89
C ASP A 103 -17.41 -2.68 2.97
N LEU A 104 -17.73 -1.38 3.01
CA LEU A 104 -17.15 -0.42 3.95
C LEU A 104 -17.41 -0.78 5.42
N TYR A 105 -18.40 -1.63 5.71
CA TYR A 105 -18.64 -2.16 7.06
C TYR A 105 -17.40 -2.83 7.66
N HIS A 106 -16.55 -3.45 6.83
CA HIS A 106 -15.34 -4.12 7.29
C HIS A 106 -14.27 -3.16 7.83
N LEU A 107 -14.31 -1.87 7.48
CA LEU A 107 -13.36 -0.87 7.99
C LEU A 107 -13.58 -0.56 9.48
N GLY A 108 -14.81 -0.69 9.98
CA GLY A 108 -15.15 -0.45 11.39
C GLY A 108 -14.57 -1.48 12.36
N SER A 109 -13.97 -2.56 11.86
CA SER A 109 -13.36 -3.64 12.64
C SER A 109 -11.83 -3.52 12.75
N LEU A 110 -11.22 -2.50 12.14
CA LEU A 110 -9.78 -2.31 12.15
C LEU A 110 -9.30 -1.80 13.51
N ASP A 111 -8.15 -2.30 13.96
CA ASP A 111 -7.41 -1.68 15.06
C ASP A 111 -7.02 -0.23 14.72
N ASP A 112 -6.76 0.60 15.73
CA ASP A 112 -6.52 2.04 15.58
C ASP A 112 -5.44 2.37 14.52
N ARG A 113 -4.37 1.58 14.49
CA ARG A 113 -3.29 1.78 13.52
C ARG A 113 -3.77 1.50 12.10
N ASN A 114 -4.40 0.35 11.88
CA ASN A 114 -4.90 -0.03 10.56
C ASN A 114 -6.05 0.87 10.09
N SER A 115 -6.88 1.33 11.02
CA SER A 115 -7.91 2.35 10.76
C SER A 115 -7.28 3.66 10.28
N ALA A 116 -6.28 4.19 11.00
CA ALA A 116 -5.59 5.42 10.60
C ALA A 116 -4.92 5.31 9.21
N LEU A 117 -4.25 4.18 8.93
CA LEU A 117 -3.65 3.92 7.61
C LEU A 117 -4.71 3.83 6.50
N ALA A 118 -5.80 3.09 6.76
CA ALA A 118 -6.91 2.93 5.82
C ALA A 118 -7.56 4.27 5.47
N THR A 119 -7.87 5.09 6.49
CA THR A 119 -8.49 6.40 6.30
C THR A 119 -7.56 7.35 5.55
N TYR A 120 -6.25 7.37 5.87
CA TYR A 120 -5.30 8.20 5.13
C TYR A 120 -5.22 7.78 3.65
N ALA A 121 -5.13 6.49 3.36
CA ALA A 121 -5.08 5.99 1.99
C ALA A 121 -6.36 6.35 1.21
N PHE A 122 -7.52 6.24 1.85
CA PHE A 122 -8.80 6.64 1.25
C PHE A 122 -8.87 8.15 0.99
N ALA A 123 -8.43 8.98 1.95
CA ALA A 123 -8.33 10.43 1.77
C ALA A 123 -7.37 10.79 0.63
N TRP A 124 -6.25 10.07 0.48
CA TRP A 124 -5.35 10.29 -0.65
C TRP A 124 -6.04 9.93 -1.96
N ALA A 125 -6.63 8.75 -2.08
CA ALA A 125 -7.25 8.31 -3.33
C ALA A 125 -8.34 9.29 -3.82
N THR A 126 -9.09 9.89 -2.91
CA THR A 126 -10.19 10.82 -3.20
C THR A 126 -9.70 12.27 -3.39
N GLY A 127 -9.00 12.83 -2.40
CA GLY A 127 -8.61 14.26 -2.35
C GLY A 127 -7.16 14.54 -2.75
N GLY A 128 -6.33 13.53 -2.90
CA GLY A 128 -4.88 13.67 -3.15
C GLY A 128 -4.06 13.69 -1.86
N ARG A 129 -2.72 13.63 -2.00
CA ARG A 129 -1.79 13.46 -0.87
C ARG A 129 -1.85 14.61 0.14
N GLN A 130 -2.05 15.84 -0.34
CA GLN A 130 -2.15 17.03 0.53
C GLN A 130 -3.40 16.97 1.42
N TYR A 131 -4.54 16.56 0.86
CA TYR A 131 -5.76 16.38 1.63
C TYR A 131 -5.63 15.24 2.67
N ALA A 132 -4.99 14.12 2.29
CA ALA A 132 -4.68 13.06 3.24
C ALA A 132 -3.81 13.58 4.39
N ALA A 133 -2.77 14.37 4.07
CA ALA A 133 -1.88 14.97 5.06
C ALA A 133 -2.61 15.90 6.04
N SER A 134 -3.59 16.70 5.57
CA SER A 134 -4.35 17.59 6.45
C SER A 134 -5.22 16.87 7.48
N THR A 135 -5.45 15.57 7.34
CA THR A 135 -6.20 14.79 8.35
C THR A 135 -5.41 14.59 9.64
N GLY A 136 -4.08 14.75 9.63
CA GLY A 136 -3.23 14.53 10.80
C GLY A 136 -3.18 13.08 11.30
N LEU A 137 -3.76 12.12 10.57
CA LEU A 137 -3.93 10.73 11.05
C LEU A 137 -2.62 9.93 11.15
N VAL A 138 -1.58 10.35 10.42
CA VAL A 138 -0.32 9.60 10.29
C VAL A 138 0.89 10.35 10.86
N THR A 139 0.71 11.56 11.38
CA THR A 139 1.81 12.37 11.97
C THR A 139 2.45 11.69 13.19
N GLY A 140 1.71 10.87 13.94
CA GLY A 140 2.24 10.04 15.03
C GLY A 140 2.91 8.72 14.59
N LEU A 141 2.70 8.27 13.35
CA LEU A 141 3.30 7.04 12.82
C LEU A 141 4.74 7.24 12.30
N CYS A 142 5.15 8.49 12.10
CA CYS A 142 6.50 8.86 11.65
C CYS A 142 7.61 8.53 12.67
N ALA A 143 7.31 8.30 13.95
CA ALA A 143 8.31 7.97 14.96
C ALA A 143 8.99 6.59 14.77
N ARG A 144 8.52 5.77 13.81
CA ARG A 144 9.13 4.47 13.46
C ARG A 144 9.46 4.33 11.97
N CYS A 145 9.63 5.45 11.27
CA CYS A 145 10.16 5.40 9.90
C CYS A 145 11.68 5.29 9.95
N SER A 146 12.22 4.10 9.65
CA SER A 146 13.62 3.88 9.24
C SER A 146 13.93 4.50 7.86
N TRP A 147 13.16 5.51 7.46
CA TRP A 147 13.34 6.29 6.26
C TRP A 147 14.26 7.45 6.62
N ARG A 148 15.39 7.55 5.94
CA ARG A 148 16.39 8.58 6.18
C ARG A 148 15.75 9.97 6.35
N PRO A 149 16.25 10.79 7.28
CA PRO A 149 15.67 12.09 7.64
C PRO A 149 15.52 13.06 6.45
N GLU A 150 16.32 12.90 5.38
CA GLU A 150 16.24 13.71 4.16
C GLU A 150 14.98 13.52 3.28
N HIS A 151 14.16 12.49 3.51
CA HIS A 151 12.91 12.26 2.74
C HIS A 151 11.65 12.10 3.60
N CYS A 152 11.79 12.23 4.92
CA CYS A 152 10.68 12.39 5.85
C CYS A 152 10.31 13.88 5.95
N SER A 153 9.77 14.46 4.87
CA SER A 153 8.93 15.65 5.06
C SER A 153 7.64 15.20 5.73
N CYS A 154 7.66 15.15 7.06
CA CYS A 154 6.44 15.43 7.81
C CYS A 154 5.89 16.75 7.26
N PRO A 155 4.57 16.91 7.07
CA PRO A 155 4.02 18.21 6.75
C PRO A 155 4.21 19.11 7.97
N THR A 156 5.38 19.73 8.11
CA THR A 156 5.48 20.99 8.85
C THR A 156 4.64 21.96 8.04
N GLY A 157 3.60 22.49 8.68
CA GLY A 157 2.70 23.48 8.10
C GLY A 157 3.40 24.80 7.88
N GLU A 158 4.37 24.84 6.97
CA GLU A 158 5.01 26.05 6.51
C GLU A 158 4.94 26.10 4.98
N THR A 159 3.99 26.92 4.54
CA THR A 159 3.92 27.49 3.20
C THR A 159 5.28 28.04 2.76
N PRO A 160 5.75 27.78 1.53
CA PRO A 160 6.78 28.59 0.93
C PRO A 160 6.13 29.92 0.52
N GLU A 161 6.33 30.97 1.32
CA GLU A 161 6.13 32.32 0.80
C GLU A 161 7.14 32.54 -0.32
N ALA A 162 6.60 32.65 -1.54
CA ALA A 162 7.33 33.00 -2.72
C ALA A 162 7.88 34.43 -2.58
N LYS A 163 9.13 34.61 -3.00
CA LYS A 163 9.76 35.91 -3.22
C LYS A 163 8.84 36.87 -3.97
N GLN A 164 8.71 38.09 -3.45
CA GLN A 164 9.01 39.34 -4.16
C GLN A 164 9.64 40.33 -3.18
#